data_AF-A0A354J375-F1
#
_entry.id   AF-A0A354J375-F1
#
_cell.length_a   1.000
_cell.length_b   1.000
_cell.length_c   1.000
_cell.angle_alpha   90.00
_cell.angle_beta   90.00
_cell.angle_gamma   90.00
#
_symmetry.space_group_name_H-M   'P 1'
#
loop_
_entity.id
_entity.type
_entity.pdbx_description
1 polymer ?
#
loop_
_entity_poly.entity_id
_entity_poly.type
_entity_poly.pdbx_seq_one_letter_code
_entity_poly.pdbx_strand_id
1 'polypeptide(L)' 'TCLSSIWETDLAVKEFYEIHQRPEDYKELKPDRVTYYDGMVYVDLSEIKPMIAMPFHPSNAYTIDELNANLYDILDEVEK' A
#
# COMPACT_ATOMS: atom_id res chain seq x y z
N THR A 1 -14.30 1.78 -7.15
CA THR A 1 -13.96 0.37 -6.89
C THR A 1 -12.60 0.09 -7.51
N CYS A 2 -11.73 -0.69 -6.88
CA CYS A 2 -10.46 -1.12 -7.47
C CYS A 2 -10.58 -2.60 -7.82
N LEU A 3 -10.40 -2.97 -9.11
CA LEU A 3 -10.48 -4.36 -9.54
C LEU A 3 -9.22 -5.14 -9.15
N SER A 4 -8.06 -4.53 -9.37
CA SER A 4 -6.75 -5.07 -9.02
C SER A 4 -5.71 -3.94 -9.04
N SER A 5 -4.59 -4.17 -8.38
CA SER A 5 -3.40 -3.34 -8.45
C SER A 5 -2.28 -4.13 -9.11
N ILE A 6 -1.52 -3.49 -9.98
CA ILE A 6 -0.38 -4.10 -10.69
C ILE A 6 0.85 -3.24 -10.47
N TRP A 7 1.98 -3.91 -10.29
CA TRP A 7 3.30 -3.28 -10.19
C TRP A 7 4.14 -3.76 -11.37
N GLU A 8 5.04 -2.89 -11.84
CA GLU A 8 6.08 -3.33 -12.75
C GLU A 8 6.92 -4.43 -12.11
N THR A 9 7.43 -5.34 -12.93
CA THR A 9 8.43 -6.31 -12.47
C THR A 9 9.80 -5.86 -12.95
N ASP A 10 10.70 -5.68 -11.98
CA ASP A 10 12.03 -5.11 -12.18
C ASP A 10 13.11 -6.05 -11.60
N LEU A 11 14.30 -5.50 -11.36
CA LEU A 11 15.41 -6.26 -10.79
C LEU A 11 15.12 -6.78 -9.39
N ALA A 12 14.37 -6.04 -8.55
CA ALA A 12 14.01 -6.51 -7.22
C ALA A 12 13.12 -7.74 -7.29
N VAL A 13 12.18 -7.75 -8.25
CA VAL A 13 11.36 -8.94 -8.52
C VAL A 13 12.23 -10.08 -9.07
N LYS A 14 13.17 -9.82 -9.98
CA LYS A 14 14.08 -10.84 -10.49
C LYS A 14 14.92 -11.48 -9.37
N GLU A 15 15.52 -10.68 -8.50
CA GLU A 15 16.28 -11.14 -7.33
C GLU A 15 15.41 -12.00 -6.41
N PHE A 16 14.15 -11.60 -6.21
CA PHE A 16 13.18 -12.42 -5.47
C PHE A 16 13.01 -13.81 -6.11
N TYR A 17 12.85 -13.92 -7.42
CA TYR A 17 12.75 -15.24 -8.07
C TYR A 17 14.04 -16.06 -7.97
N GLU A 18 15.21 -15.42 -8.06
CA GLU A 18 16.52 -16.09 -7.96
C GLU A 18 16.74 -16.72 -6.57
N ILE A 19 16.49 -15.97 -5.49
CA ILE A 19 16.65 -16.51 -4.12
C ILE A 19 15.65 -17.63 -3.81
N HIS A 20 14.51 -17.65 -4.51
CA HIS A 20 13.50 -18.70 -4.42
C HIS A 20 13.73 -19.85 -5.42
N GLN A 21 14.88 -19.88 -6.11
CA GLN A 21 15.26 -20.95 -7.06
C GLN A 21 14.25 -21.14 -8.21
N ARG A 22 13.64 -20.04 -8.69
CA ARG A 22 12.71 -20.02 -9.81
C ARG A 22 13.04 -18.95 -10.86
N PRO A 23 14.31 -18.73 -11.24
CA PRO A 23 14.70 -17.66 -12.16
C PRO A 23 14.00 -17.73 -13.52
N GLU A 24 13.62 -18.93 -13.97
CA GLU A 24 12.91 -19.18 -15.23
C GLU A 24 11.47 -18.64 -15.25
N ASP A 25 10.87 -18.40 -14.09
CA ASP A 25 9.51 -17.87 -13.96
C ASP A 25 9.47 -16.33 -13.99
N TYR A 26 10.63 -15.67 -13.91
CA TYR A 26 10.70 -14.22 -14.00
C TYR A 26 10.37 -13.73 -15.41
N LYS A 27 9.48 -12.74 -15.49
CA LYS A 27 9.17 -12.00 -16.72
C LYS A 27 9.06 -10.52 -16.39
N GLU A 28 9.75 -9.69 -17.17
CA GLU A 28 9.62 -8.22 -17.09
C GLU A 28 8.24 -7.79 -17.58
N LEU A 29 7.63 -6.90 -16.81
CA LEU A 29 6.32 -6.31 -17.04
C LEU A 29 6.45 -4.81 -16.83
N LYS A 30 6.22 -4.05 -17.90
CA LYS A 30 6.26 -2.59 -17.93
C LYS A 30 5.12 -2.04 -18.77
N PRO A 31 4.65 -0.81 -18.50
CA PRO A 31 3.77 -0.10 -19.41
C PRO A 31 4.40 -0.01 -20.80
N ASP A 32 3.56 -0.10 -21.83
CA ASP A 32 4.01 0.19 -23.18
C ASP A 32 4.32 1.68 -23.35
N ARG A 33 5.06 2.00 -24.42
CA ARG A 33 5.47 3.38 -24.76
C ARG A 33 4.31 4.39 -24.75
N VAL A 34 3.09 3.95 -25.05
CA VAL A 34 1.88 4.76 -24.96
C VAL A 34 0.89 4.04 -24.04
N THR A 35 0.73 4.56 -22.83
CA THR A 35 -0.21 4.07 -21.83
C THR A 35 -1.00 5.25 -21.26
N TYR A 36 -2.32 5.09 -21.12
CA TYR A 36 -3.20 6.13 -20.57
C TYR A 36 -3.69 5.74 -19.18
N TYR A 37 -3.83 6.73 -18.32
CA TYR A 37 -4.35 6.59 -16.96
C TYR A 37 -5.47 7.61 -16.76
N ASP A 38 -6.59 7.18 -16.16
CA ASP A 38 -7.73 8.08 -15.87
C ASP A 38 -7.38 9.15 -14.82
N GLY A 39 -6.36 8.90 -14.01
CA GLY A 39 -5.84 9.82 -13.01
C GLY A 39 -4.50 9.37 -12.45
N MET A 40 -3.87 10.26 -11.68
CA MET A 40 -2.61 10.01 -11.00
C MET A 40 -2.73 10.47 -9.55
N VAL A 41 -2.34 9.59 -8.63
CA VAL A 41 -2.20 9.91 -7.22
C VAL A 41 -0.71 9.92 -6.91
N TYR A 42 -0.25 11.01 -6.30
CA TYR A 42 1.11 11.15 -5.82
C TYR A 42 1.12 10.98 -4.30
N VAL A 43 2.07 10.20 -3.80
CA VAL A 43 2.26 9.96 -2.36
C VAL A 43 3.71 10.29 -2.02
N ASP A 44 3.92 11.30 -1.18
CA ASP A 44 5.24 11.58 -0.61
C ASP A 44 5.47 10.67 0.60
N LEU A 45 6.38 9.71 0.45
CA LEU A 45 6.70 8.75 1.52
C LEU A 45 7.34 9.41 2.75
N SER A 46 7.90 10.61 2.62
CA SER A 46 8.52 11.34 3.74
C SER A 46 7.50 11.97 4.69
N GLU A 47 6.26 12.17 4.24
CA GLU A 47 5.16 12.70 5.06
C GLU A 47 4.44 11.60 5.86
N ILE A 48 4.69 10.33 5.57
CA ILE A 48 4.02 9.20 6.22
C ILE A 48 4.49 9.07 7.68
N LYS A 49 3.54 9.10 8.61
CA LYS A 49 3.75 8.80 10.02
C LYS A 49 3.39 7.34 10.33
N PRO A 50 3.85 6.78 11.47
CA PRO A 50 3.31 5.53 11.97
C PRO A 50 1.79 5.63 12.18
N MET A 51 1.05 4.66 11.64
CA MET A 51 -0.41 4.63 11.66
C MET A 51 -0.93 3.27 12.13
N ILE A 52 -2.17 3.28 12.62
CA ILE A 52 -2.91 2.08 13.01
C ILE A 52 -4.31 2.13 12.42
N ALA A 53 -4.76 1.02 11.86
CA ALA A 53 -6.16 0.80 11.51
C ALA A 53 -6.87 0.16 12.71
N MET A 54 -7.88 0.84 13.22
CA MET A 54 -8.70 0.36 14.33
C MET A 54 -9.64 -0.77 13.88
N PRO A 55 -10.22 -1.54 14.81
CA PRO A 55 -11.15 -2.63 14.48
C PRO A 55 -12.37 -2.21 13.63
N PHE A 56 -13.12 -3.20 13.16
CA PHE A 56 -14.35 -3.12 12.36
C PHE A 56 -14.20 -2.67 10.90
N HIS A 57 -13.31 -1.71 10.58
CA HIS A 57 -13.08 -1.30 9.19
C HIS A 57 -11.66 -0.75 8.96
N PRO A 58 -10.93 -1.18 7.91
CA PRO A 58 -9.55 -0.72 7.66
C PRO A 58 -9.43 0.78 7.35
N SER A 59 -10.53 1.45 7.01
CA SER A 59 -10.55 2.91 6.83
C SER A 59 -10.53 3.69 8.14
N ASN A 60 -10.68 3.04 9.30
CA ASN A 60 -10.54 3.66 10.61
C ASN A 60 -9.04 3.83 10.94
N ALA A 61 -8.33 4.56 10.10
CA ALA A 61 -6.88 4.72 10.15
C ALA A 61 -6.50 6.05 10.82
N TYR A 62 -5.74 5.96 11.90
CA TYR A 62 -5.28 7.11 12.69
C TYR A 62 -3.76 7.07 12.82
N THR A 63 -3.14 8.23 13.02
CA THR A 63 -1.72 8.25 13.43
C THR A 63 -1.58 7.75 14.86
N ILE A 64 -0.42 7.17 15.20
CA ILE A 64 -0.15 6.72 16.57
C ILE A 64 -0.19 7.90 17.56
N ASP A 65 0.23 9.09 17.13
CA ASP A 65 0.18 10.31 17.95
C ASP A 65 -1.26 10.70 18.31
N GLU A 66 -2.17 10.69 17.34
CA GLU A 66 -3.59 11.00 17.54
C GLU A 66 -4.28 9.99 18.46
N LEU A 67 -4.00 8.69 18.26
CA LEU A 67 -4.55 7.64 19.10
C LEU A 67 -4.10 7.80 20.55
N ASN A 68 -2.81 8.05 20.77
CA ASN A 68 -2.27 8.24 22.12
C ASN A 68 -2.86 9.48 22.82
N ALA A 69 -3.18 10.52 22.07
CA ALA A 69 -3.78 11.74 22.61
C ALA A 69 -5.28 11.62 22.91
N ASN A 70 -6.02 10.77 22.17
CA ASN A 70 -7.49 10.75 22.20
C ASN A 70 -8.09 9.33 22.24
N LEU A 71 -7.44 8.40 22.95
CA LEU A 71 -7.74 6.96 22.89
C LEU A 71 -9.23 6.62 23.07
N TYR A 72 -9.86 7.12 24.14
CA TYR A 72 -11.23 6.75 24.46
C TYR A 72 -12.24 7.32 23.45
N ASP A 73 -12.03 8.54 22.97
CA ASP A 73 -12.91 9.16 21.97
C ASP A 73 -12.87 8.39 20.64
N ILE A 74 -11.67 7.95 20.23
CA ILE A 74 -11.50 7.15 19.01
C ILE A 74 -12.12 5.76 19.16
N LEU A 75 -12.01 5.12 20.33
CA LEU A 75 -12.68 3.85 20.59
C LEU A 75 -14.21 3.99 20.50
N ASP A 76 -14.76 5.01 21.14
CA ASP A 76 -16.20 5.31 21.12
C ASP A 76 -16.72 5.66 19.72
N GLU A 77 -15.88 6.24 18.85
CA GLU A 77 -16.21 6.51 17.44
C GLU A 77 -16.24 5.22 16.62
N VAL A 78 -15.24 4.36 16.80
CA VAL A 78 -15.03 3.15 15.99
C VAL A 78 -15.98 2.01 16.35
N GLU A 79 -16.46 1.94 17.60
CA GLU A 79 -17.39 0.90 18.07
C GLU A 79 -18.86 1.10 17.66
N LYS A 80 -19.20 2.23 17.03
CA LYS A 80 -20.55 2.53 16.54
C LYS A 80 -20.85 1.92 15.18
#